data_AF-A0A920KA22-F1
#
_entry.id   AF-A0A920KA22-F1
#
_cell.length_a   1.000
_cell.length_b   1.000
_cell.length_c   1.000
_cell.angle_alpha   90.00
_cell.angle_beta   90.00
_cell.angle_gamma   90.00
#
_symmetry.space_group_name_H-M   'P 1'
#
loop_
_entity.id
_entity.type
_entity.pdbx_description
1 polymer ?
#
loop_
_entity_poly.entity_id
_entity_poly.type
_entity_poly.pdbx_seq_one_letter_code
_entity_poly.pdbx_strand_id
1 'polypeptide(L)'
;MSTVNVFDQKFSIDEEQKNLIEEFSFFDDWTERYEYLIDLGRKLPEFPSEYQVDEFKLKGCQSQVWFTGQNVEGKLVFQAISDAAIVSGLIALLMRVFSNRTAEEILSVDLKFS
;
A
#
# COMPACT_ATOMS: atom_id res chain seq x y z
N MET A 1 0.13 -4.43 22.04
CA MET A 1 0.65 -4.92 20.75
C MET A 1 0.45 -3.80 19.76
N SER A 2 1.52 -3.04 19.51
CA SER A 2 1.44 -1.79 18.77
C SER A 2 1.43 -2.09 17.27
N THR A 3 0.28 -1.90 16.63
CA THR A 3 0.17 -1.82 15.17
C THR A 3 0.82 -0.52 14.70
N VAL A 4 2.16 -0.47 14.69
CA VAL A 4 2.90 0.67 14.14
C VAL A 4 2.89 0.52 12.63
N ASN A 5 1.86 1.08 11.99
CA ASN A 5 1.86 1.28 10.56
C ASN A 5 2.83 2.43 10.23
N VAL A 6 3.74 2.21 9.27
CA VAL A 6 4.82 3.14 8.92
C VAL A 6 4.27 4.42 8.25
N PHE A 7 3.02 4.40 7.80
CA PHE A 7 2.36 5.53 7.13
C PHE A 7 1.48 6.29 8.11
N ASP A 8 2.07 7.26 8.81
CA ASP A 8 1.35 8.21 9.67
C ASP A 8 0.46 9.10 8.79
N GLN A 9 -0.86 8.85 8.81
CA GLN A 9 -1.83 9.49 7.92
C GLN A 9 -2.09 10.94 8.36
N LYS A 10 -1.25 11.85 7.90
CA LYS A 10 -1.34 13.30 8.16
C LYS A 10 -2.13 14.06 7.09
N PHE A 11 -2.25 13.48 5.89
CA PHE A 11 -2.87 14.11 4.72
C PHE A 11 -4.22 13.48 4.41
N SER A 12 -5.04 14.09 3.56
CA SER A 12 -6.20 13.44 2.93
C SER A 12 -5.76 12.47 1.82
N ILE A 13 -6.68 11.63 1.33
CA ILE A 13 -6.37 10.70 0.23
C ILE A 13 -5.93 11.48 -1.04
N ASP A 14 -6.61 12.57 -1.36
CA ASP A 14 -6.26 13.41 -2.52
C ASP A 14 -4.89 14.07 -2.38
N GLU A 15 -4.56 14.58 -1.20
CA GLU A 15 -3.24 15.13 -0.92
C GLU A 15 -2.15 14.05 -1.00
N GLU A 16 -2.42 12.84 -0.51
CA GLU A 16 -1.46 11.74 -0.59
C GLU A 16 -1.20 11.30 -2.04
N GLN A 17 -2.25 11.19 -2.87
CA GLN A 17 -2.11 10.95 -4.31
C GLN A 17 -1.27 12.04 -4.98
N LYS A 18 -1.53 13.32 -4.66
CA LYS A 18 -0.76 14.45 -5.20
C LYS A 18 0.71 14.40 -4.78
N ASN A 19 0.98 14.17 -3.50
CA ASN A 19 2.34 14.05 -2.97
C ASN A 19 3.10 12.92 -3.67
N LEU A 20 2.46 11.77 -3.88
CA LEU A 20 3.06 10.66 -4.63
C LEU A 20 3.35 11.05 -6.09
N ILE A 21 2.42 11.70 -6.78
CA ILE A 21 2.64 12.16 -8.16
C ILE A 21 3.83 13.14 -8.22
N GLU A 22 3.90 14.09 -7.28
CA GLU A 22 5.02 15.04 -7.18
C GLU A 22 6.34 14.32 -6.86
N GLU A 23 6.36 13.40 -5.90
CA GLU A 23 7.53 12.57 -5.56
C GLU A 23 8.08 11.84 -6.79
N PHE A 24 7.20 11.18 -7.55
CA PHE A 24 7.60 10.45 -8.75
C PHE A 24 8.01 11.37 -9.91
N SER A 25 7.52 12.62 -9.93
CA SER A 25 7.87 13.61 -10.96
C SER A 25 9.31 14.12 -10.85
N PHE A 26 9.95 13.99 -9.69
CA PHE A 26 11.36 14.36 -9.50
C PHE A 26 12.35 13.38 -10.15
N PHE A 27 11.91 12.17 -10.48
CA PHE A 27 12.75 11.19 -11.16
C PHE A 27 12.63 11.35 -12.67
N ASP A 28 13.76 11.66 -13.31
CA ASP A 28 13.85 11.84 -14.76
C ASP A 28 14.01 10.49 -15.49
N ASP A 29 14.55 9.47 -14.82
CA ASP A 29 14.75 8.12 -15.39
C ASP A 29 13.77 7.09 -14.83
N TRP A 30 13.36 6.17 -15.70
CA TRP A 30 12.51 5.04 -15.34
C TRP A 30 13.20 4.09 -14.35
N THR A 31 14.52 3.92 -14.45
CA THR A 31 15.28 3.07 -13.52
C THR A 31 15.18 3.60 -12.09
N GLU A 32 15.29 4.91 -11.89
CA GLU A 32 15.17 5.54 -10.57
C GLU A 32 13.76 5.36 -9.99
N ARG A 33 12.71 5.52 -10.80
CA ARG A 33 11.32 5.25 -10.39
C ARG A 33 11.12 3.80 -9.98
N TYR A 34 11.74 2.89 -10.73
CA TYR A 34 11.68 1.46 -10.43
C TYR A 34 12.39 1.14 -9.11
N GLU A 35 13.61 1.64 -8.90
CA GLU A 35 14.35 1.46 -7.65
C GLU A 35 13.58 2.03 -6.46
N TYR A 36 12.97 3.21 -6.62
CA TYR A 36 12.14 3.80 -5.58
C TYR A 36 10.95 2.92 -5.20
N LEU A 37 10.26 2.32 -6.17
CA LEU A 37 9.19 1.35 -5.90
C LEU A 37 9.69 0.14 -5.12
N ILE A 38 10.84 -0.41 -5.47
CA ILE A 38 11.44 -1.54 -4.74
C ILE A 38 11.73 -1.14 -3.29
N ASP A 39 12.27 0.05 -3.06
CA ASP A 39 12.57 0.55 -1.72
C ASP A 39 11.31 0.84 -0.89
N LEU A 40 10.23 1.30 -1.52
CA LEU A 40 8.93 1.42 -0.86
C LEU A 40 8.41 0.04 -0.43
N GLY A 41 8.51 -0.97 -1.30
CA GLY A 41 8.10 -2.34 -0.97
C GLY A 41 8.88 -2.92 0.21
N ARG A 42 10.18 -2.62 0.33
CA ARG A 42 11.03 -3.04 1.46
C ARG A 42 10.65 -2.40 2.80
N LYS A 43 9.95 -1.26 2.79
CA LYS A 43 9.47 -0.56 3.99
C LYS A 43 8.13 -1.08 4.49
N LEU A 44 7.49 -2.01 3.77
CA LEU A 44 6.28 -2.64 4.25
C LEU A 44 6.53 -3.33 5.60
N PRO A 45 5.58 -3.25 6.54
CA PRO A 45 5.64 -4.03 7.76
C PRO A 45 5.75 -5.52 7.48
N GLU A 46 6.34 -6.26 8.42
CA GLU A 46 6.36 -7.72 8.36
C GLU A 46 4.91 -8.25 8.30
N PHE A 47 4.65 -9.12 7.33
CA PHE A 47 3.32 -9.69 7.15
C PHE A 47 3.11 -10.86 8.11
N PRO A 48 2.02 -10.89 8.90
CA PRO A 48 1.82 -11.96 9.88
C PRO A 48 1.63 -13.30 9.19
N SER A 49 2.44 -14.30 9.58
CA SER A 49 2.43 -15.64 8.97
C SER A 49 1.06 -16.35 9.05
N GLU A 50 0.25 -16.05 10.06
CA GLU A 50 -1.12 -16.55 10.21
C GLU A 50 -2.05 -16.16 9.05
N TYR A 51 -1.78 -15.03 8.39
CA TYR A 51 -2.51 -14.59 7.20
C TYR A 51 -1.85 -15.03 5.90
N GLN A 52 -0.70 -15.71 5.93
CA GLN A 52 -0.01 -16.18 4.72
C GLN A 52 -0.51 -17.57 4.28
N VAL A 53 -1.83 -17.71 4.20
CA VAL A 53 -2.53 -18.93 3.80
C VAL A 53 -3.44 -18.66 2.60
N ASP A 54 -3.88 -19.71 1.91
CA ASP A 54 -4.62 -19.59 0.64
C ASP A 54 -5.93 -18.78 0.75
N GLU A 55 -6.53 -18.69 1.94
CA GLU A 55 -7.73 -17.89 2.20
C GLU A 55 -7.52 -16.38 1.98
N PHE A 56 -6.35 -15.87 2.36
CA PHE A 56 -5.97 -14.46 2.23
C PHE A 56 -5.18 -14.18 0.94
N LYS A 57 -5.01 -15.20 0.10
CA LYS A 57 -4.26 -15.10 -1.15
C LYS A 57 -5.14 -14.52 -2.26
N LEU A 58 -4.70 -13.42 -2.87
CA LEU A 58 -5.37 -12.85 -4.04
C LEU A 58 -5.20 -13.79 -5.25
N LYS A 59 -6.32 -14.10 -5.90
CA LYS A 59 -6.35 -14.97 -7.10
C LYS A 59 -6.25 -14.11 -8.35
N GLY A 60 -5.54 -14.61 -9.37
CA GLY A 60 -5.45 -13.97 -10.69
C GLY A 60 -4.23 -13.07 -10.91
N CYS A 61 -3.35 -12.94 -9.92
CA CYS A 61 -2.03 -12.31 -10.10
C CYS A 61 -1.01 -13.33 -10.61
N GLN A 62 -0.08 -12.89 -11.48
CA GLN A 62 1.07 -13.72 -11.89
C GLN A 62 2.03 -13.95 -10.71
N SER A 63 2.16 -12.96 -9.83
CA SER A 63 2.84 -13.05 -8.55
C SER A 63 1.88 -13.52 -7.46
N GLN A 64 2.41 -14.09 -6.39
CA GLN A 64 1.65 -14.40 -5.20
C GLN A 64 1.48 -13.14 -4.36
N VAL A 65 0.25 -12.84 -3.96
CA VAL A 65 -0.07 -11.72 -3.07
C VAL A 65 -0.97 -12.22 -1.95
N TRP A 66 -0.61 -11.91 -0.72
CA TRP A 66 -1.48 -12.08 0.45
C TRP A 66 -1.90 -10.72 0.96
N PHE A 67 -3.16 -10.60 1.35
CA PHE A 67 -3.75 -9.34 1.77
C PHE A 67 -4.71 -9.59 2.93
N THR A 68 -4.64 -8.77 3.96
CA THR A 68 -5.58 -8.75 5.07
C THR A 68 -5.95 -7.32 5.44
N GLY A 69 -7.15 -7.14 5.98
CA GLY A 69 -7.69 -5.85 6.39
C GLY A 69 -8.49 -6.00 7.67
N GLN A 70 -8.28 -5.08 8.62
CA GLN A 70 -8.97 -5.07 9.89
C GLN A 70 -9.57 -3.69 10.17
N ASN A 71 -10.75 -3.67 10.82
CA ASN A 71 -11.30 -2.44 11.34
C ASN A 71 -10.73 -2.18 12.74
N VAL A 72 -10.02 -1.07 12.88
CA VAL A 72 -9.46 -0.57 14.15
C VAL A 72 -10.11 0.78 14.41
N GLU A 73 -11.02 0.82 15.39
CA GLU A 73 -11.68 2.06 15.83
C GLU A 73 -12.36 2.85 14.68
N GLY A 74 -13.01 2.14 13.76
CA GLY A 74 -13.70 2.73 12.60
C GLY A 74 -12.81 2.98 11.38
N LYS A 75 -11.51 2.72 11.49
CA LYS A 75 -10.54 2.85 10.39
C LYS A 75 -10.13 1.48 9.86
N LEU A 76 -10.02 1.35 8.55
CA LEU A 76 -9.54 0.15 7.88
C LEU A 76 -8.01 0.19 7.82
N VAL A 77 -7.37 -0.81 8.44
CA VAL A 77 -5.92 -0.98 8.42
C VAL A 77 -5.60 -2.21 7.59
N PHE A 78 -4.79 -2.02 6.55
CA PHE A 78 -4.46 -3.07 5.59
C PHE A 78 -3.00 -3.51 5.75
N GLN A 79 -2.75 -4.78 5.45
CA GLN A 79 -1.42 -5.36 5.36
C GLN A 79 -1.39 -6.30 4.16
N ALA A 80 -0.27 -6.31 3.45
CA ALA A 80 -0.08 -7.20 2.32
C ALA A 80 1.39 -7.46 2.03
N ILE A 81 1.66 -8.60 1.40
CA ILE A 81 2.99 -9.01 0.94
C ILE A 81 2.89 -9.68 -0.42
N SER A 82 3.93 -9.53 -1.24
CA SER A 82 4.07 -10.26 -2.49
C SER A 82 5.45 -10.89 -2.61
N ASP A 83 5.53 -12.01 -3.33
CA ASP A 83 6.80 -12.63 -3.75
C ASP A 83 7.52 -11.82 -4.85
N ALA A 84 6.81 -10.90 -5.52
CA ALA A 84 7.39 -9.99 -6.49
C ALA A 84 7.71 -8.62 -5.87
N ALA A 85 8.96 -8.18 -6.04
CA ALA A 85 9.44 -6.93 -5.44
C ALA A 85 8.72 -5.69 -6.01
N ILE A 86 8.45 -5.67 -7.31
CA ILE A 86 7.70 -4.57 -7.95
C ILE A 86 6.24 -4.49 -7.45
N VAL A 87 5.61 -5.65 -7.25
CA VAL A 87 4.25 -5.73 -6.73
C VAL A 87 4.21 -5.29 -5.27
N SER A 88 5.24 -5.62 -4.48
CA SER A 88 5.41 -5.09 -3.12
C SER A 88 5.53 -3.56 -3.10
N GLY A 89 6.22 -2.97 -4.09
CA GLY A 89 6.27 -1.52 -4.26
C GLY A 89 4.89 -0.89 -4.52
N LEU A 90 4.11 -1.47 -5.42
CA LEU A 90 2.73 -1.01 -5.69
C LEU A 90 1.81 -1.18 -4.47
N ILE A 91 1.95 -2.29 -3.75
CA ILE A 91 1.24 -2.51 -2.48
C ILE A 91 1.58 -1.40 -1.50
N ALA A 92 2.86 -1.03 -1.34
CA ALA A 92 3.28 0.04 -0.44
C ALA A 92 2.60 1.37 -0.78
N LEU A 93 2.47 1.71 -2.06
CA LEU A 93 1.72 2.89 -2.49
C LEU A 93 0.24 2.81 -2.08
N LEU A 94 -0.41 1.67 -2.32
CA LEU A 94 -1.81 1.48 -1.94
C LEU A 94 -2.00 1.54 -0.41
N MET A 95 -1.10 0.93 0.36
CA MET A 95 -1.14 1.00 1.83
C MET A 95 -0.98 2.44 2.31
N ARG A 96 -0.08 3.21 1.70
CA ARG A 96 0.15 4.63 2.01
C ARG A 96 -1.07 5.49 1.73
N VAL A 97 -1.87 5.19 0.71
CA VAL A 97 -3.04 5.99 0.34
C VAL A 97 -4.30 5.58 1.14
N PHE A 98 -4.54 4.28 1.27
CA PHE A 98 -5.82 3.75 1.74
C PHE A 98 -5.83 3.23 3.18
N SER A 99 -4.69 2.87 3.76
CA SER A 99 -4.68 2.36 5.13
C SER A 99 -4.94 3.48 6.14
N ASN A 100 -5.56 3.10 7.27
CA ASN A 100 -5.95 3.99 8.36
C ASN A 100 -6.98 5.08 7.93
N ARG A 101 -7.83 4.73 6.96
CA ARG A 101 -8.98 5.51 6.48
C ARG A 101 -10.29 4.85 6.85
N THR A 102 -11.35 5.62 6.98
CA THR A 102 -12.71 5.07 7.10
C THR A 102 -13.17 4.46 5.77
N ALA A 103 -14.13 3.54 5.83
CA ALA A 103 -14.71 2.97 4.61
C ALA A 103 -15.34 4.05 3.70
N GLU A 104 -15.96 5.08 4.30
CA GLU A 104 -16.57 6.19 3.57
C GLU A 104 -15.53 7.01 2.81
N GLU A 105 -14.40 7.36 3.45
CA GLU A 105 -13.29 8.06 2.78
C GLU A 105 -12.76 7.26 1.58
N ILE A 106 -12.61 5.94 1.71
CA ILE A 106 -12.10 5.10 0.61
C ILE A 106 -13.09 5.04 -0.56
N LEU A 107 -14.40 4.93 -0.26
CA LEU A 107 -15.44 4.82 -1.28
C LEU A 107 -15.70 6.14 -2.03
N SER A 108 -15.31 7.29 -1.46
CA SER A 108 -15.48 8.60 -2.08
C SER A 108 -14.32 9.02 -2.98
N VAL A 109 -13.28 8.20 -3.12
CA VAL A 109 -12.07 8.52 -3.88
C VAL A 109 -12.29 8.42 -5.38
N ASP A 110 -11.84 9.45 -6.09
CA ASP A 110 -11.53 9.38 -7.51
C ASP A 110 -10.04 9.08 -7.69
N LEU A 111 -9.73 7.91 -8.24
CA LEU A 111 -8.36 7.43 -8.43
C LEU A 111 -7.69 8.18 -9.59
N LYS A 112 -6.56 8.84 -9.31
CA LYS A 112 -5.83 9.64 -10.31
C LYS A 112 -4.56 8.98 -10.83
N PHE A 113 -4.38 7.69 -10.56
CA PHE A 113 -3.29 6.89 -11.11
C PHE A 113 -3.60 6.54 -12.58
N SER A 114 -3.27 7.43 -13.51
CA SER A 114 -3.46 7.22 -14.96
C SER A 114 -2.23 7.65 -15.74
#